data_AF-A0A821J7P0-F1
#
_entry.id   AF-A0A821J7P0-F1
#
_cell.length_a   1.000
_cell.length_b   1.000
_cell.length_c   1.000
_cell.angle_alpha   90.00
_cell.angle_beta   90.00
_cell.angle_gamma   90.00
#
_symmetry.space_group_name_H-M   'P 1'
#
loop_
_entity.id
_entity.type
_entity.pdbx_description
1 polymer ?
#
loop_
_entity_poly.entity_id
_entity_poly.type
_entity_poly.pdbx_seq_one_letter_code
_entity_poly.pdbx_strand_id
1 'polypeptide(L)'
;SNNTGFVQSAATDAIRETQIGIHEQRQSAIEQQINTNQENLVNETAEHRRIRLEKQKQRDQSNRSNETNEKRKIRLENQNQRTKSNRLHEKREECQSRLEKQKQRDQSNRLNEKSEERQSRLKKKNKESEAKQIELKQLVDKSTSNTLNIQQQNFSAQLNETEPKALWDTHDMHDFTNNEDITTKKQSSISSLWPESISRNLKEDCLQKFLQKMSMAALSEATCAVCNVRTQTQKLKKLPVAKIPHIDLLKVPDALKDFIKTSQTSAVQYADEHIGISENESVIQMTRPTQSSL
;
A
#
# COMPACT_ATOMS: atom_id res chain seq x y z
N SER A 1 14.72 31.68 -68.84
CA SER A 1 14.65 32.01 -67.41
C SER A 1 14.83 30.73 -66.59
N ASN A 2 16.05 30.39 -66.14
CA ASN A 2 16.28 29.24 -65.23
C ASN A 2 17.59 29.36 -64.42
N ASN A 3 18.17 30.57 -64.30
CA ASN A 3 19.50 30.74 -63.67
C ASN A 3 19.44 31.24 -62.21
N THR A 4 18.24 31.51 -61.67
CA THR A 4 18.05 32.05 -60.32
C THR A 4 17.97 30.98 -59.22
N GLY A 5 17.56 29.75 -59.54
CA GLY A 5 17.43 28.67 -58.56
C GLY A 5 18.76 28.02 -58.14
N PHE A 6 19.73 27.92 -59.06
CA PHE A 6 21.03 27.29 -58.79
C PHE A 6 21.93 28.17 -57.91
N VAL A 7 21.88 29.49 -58.11
CA VAL A 7 22.65 30.48 -57.33
C VAL A 7 22.11 30.59 -55.90
N GLN A 8 20.80 30.45 -55.70
CA GLN A 8 20.19 30.43 -54.36
C GLN A 8 20.59 29.17 -53.57
N SER A 9 20.68 28.00 -54.22
CA SER A 9 21.12 26.75 -53.57
C SER A 9 22.56 26.85 -53.06
N ALA A 10 23.50 27.28 -53.91
CA ALA A 10 24.91 27.38 -53.55
C ALA A 10 25.15 28.38 -52.40
N ALA A 11 24.41 29.50 -52.40
CA ALA A 11 24.48 30.48 -51.31
C ALA A 11 23.95 29.91 -49.97
N THR A 12 22.87 29.11 -50.01
CA THR A 12 22.35 28.47 -48.79
C THR A 12 23.26 27.36 -48.26
N ASP A 13 23.95 26.65 -49.14
CA ASP A 13 24.89 25.59 -48.75
C ASP A 13 26.17 26.18 -48.12
N ALA A 14 26.71 27.28 -48.67
CA ALA A 14 27.84 28.00 -48.09
C ALA A 14 27.52 28.60 -46.70
N ILE A 15 26.30 29.10 -46.49
CA ILE A 15 25.84 29.58 -45.17
C ILE A 15 25.74 28.41 -44.18
N ARG A 16 25.24 27.25 -44.61
CA ARG A 16 25.13 26.06 -43.77
C ARG A 16 26.51 25.53 -43.36
N GLU A 17 27.44 25.42 -44.30
CA GLU A 17 28.83 25.00 -44.03
C GLU A 17 29.53 25.95 -43.05
N THR A 18 29.32 27.25 -43.21
CA THR A 18 29.86 28.26 -42.28
C THR A 18 29.24 28.12 -40.88
N GLN A 19 27.92 27.88 -40.78
CA GLN A 19 27.25 27.66 -39.49
C GLN A 19 27.72 26.36 -38.80
N ILE A 20 27.95 25.29 -39.57
CA ILE A 20 28.52 24.05 -39.07
C ILE A 20 29.93 24.29 -38.54
N GLY A 21 30.79 24.98 -39.31
CA GLY A 21 32.14 25.33 -38.87
C GLY A 21 32.16 26.18 -37.60
N ILE A 22 31.26 27.16 -37.47
CA ILE A 22 31.12 27.97 -36.25
C ILE A 22 30.65 27.11 -35.07
N HIS A 23 29.70 26.19 -35.30
CA HIS A 23 29.23 25.29 -34.26
C HIS A 23 30.36 24.36 -33.78
N GLU A 24 31.12 23.77 -34.69
CA GLU A 24 32.25 22.89 -34.38
C GLU A 24 33.36 23.63 -33.61
N GLN A 25 33.72 24.84 -34.04
CA GLN A 25 34.67 25.69 -33.32
C GLN A 25 34.18 26.00 -31.90
N ARG A 26 32.88 26.30 -31.74
CA ARG A 26 32.29 26.51 -30.43
C ARG A 26 32.35 25.24 -29.57
N GLN A 27 32.06 24.07 -30.13
CA GLN A 27 32.14 22.81 -29.39
C GLN A 27 33.57 22.52 -28.94
N SER A 28 34.55 22.70 -29.83
CA SER A 28 35.97 22.52 -29.50
C SER A 28 36.42 23.49 -28.39
N ALA A 29 36.02 24.76 -28.45
CA ALA A 29 36.32 25.73 -27.40
C ALA A 29 35.70 25.37 -26.04
N ILE A 30 34.45 24.87 -26.04
CA ILE A 30 33.78 24.39 -24.83
C ILE A 30 34.53 23.18 -24.25
N GLU A 31 34.93 22.23 -25.10
CA GLU A 31 35.66 21.03 -24.68
C GLU A 31 37.03 21.37 -24.06
N GLN A 32 37.79 22.26 -24.71
CA GLN A 32 39.05 22.77 -24.15
C GLN A 32 38.85 23.43 -22.78
N GLN A 33 37.78 24.22 -22.63
CA GLN A 33 37.45 24.86 -21.36
C GLN A 33 37.07 23.85 -20.28
N ILE A 34 36.31 22.81 -20.63
CA ILE A 34 35.95 21.73 -19.70
C ILE A 34 37.20 21.00 -19.23
N ASN A 35 38.11 20.63 -20.15
CA ASN A 35 39.34 19.92 -19.84
C ASN A 35 40.24 20.75 -18.91
N THR A 36 40.44 22.03 -19.24
CA THR A 36 41.24 22.96 -18.41
C THR A 36 40.63 23.10 -17.00
N ASN A 37 39.31 23.23 -16.91
CA ASN A 37 38.63 23.30 -15.62
C ASN A 37 38.76 21.99 -14.82
N GLN A 38 38.69 20.85 -15.49
CA GLN A 38 38.83 19.55 -14.86
C GLN A 38 40.24 19.35 -14.29
N GLU A 39 41.28 19.69 -15.05
CA GLU A 39 42.67 19.68 -14.58
C GLU A 39 42.87 20.58 -13.37
N ASN A 40 42.30 21.80 -13.39
CA ASN A 40 42.35 22.72 -12.26
C ASN A 40 41.62 22.17 -11.02
N LEU A 41 40.52 21.45 -11.19
CA LEU A 41 39.77 20.83 -10.10
C LEU A 41 40.50 19.61 -9.51
N VAL A 42 41.19 18.82 -10.34
CA VAL A 42 41.98 17.67 -9.88
C VAL A 42 43.20 18.12 -9.08
N ASN A 43 43.85 19.21 -9.51
CA ASN A 43 45.02 19.78 -8.85
C ASN A 43 44.66 20.79 -7.74
N GLU A 44 43.38 20.89 -7.38
CA GLU A 44 42.89 21.85 -6.39
C GLU A 44 43.36 21.48 -4.96
N THR A 45 43.97 22.44 -4.26
CA THR A 45 44.29 22.26 -2.84
C THR A 45 43.02 22.23 -1.99
N ALA A 46 43.08 21.59 -0.81
CA ALA A 46 41.93 21.52 0.09
C ALA A 46 41.38 22.91 0.49
N GLU A 47 42.26 23.90 0.66
CA GLU A 47 41.84 25.27 1.02
C GLU A 47 41.18 25.98 -0.16
N HIS A 48 41.72 25.87 -1.37
CA HIS A 48 41.07 26.42 -2.56
C HIS A 48 39.70 25.76 -2.80
N ARG A 49 39.61 24.45 -2.59
CA ARG A 49 38.34 23.71 -2.66
C ARG A 49 37.32 24.24 -1.65
N ARG A 50 37.73 24.48 -0.42
CA ARG A 50 36.87 25.05 0.63
C ARG A 50 36.36 26.43 0.22
N ILE A 51 37.24 27.32 -0.23
CA ILE A 51 36.88 28.67 -0.69
C ILE A 51 35.92 28.60 -1.89
N ARG A 52 36.19 27.74 -2.87
CA ARG A 52 35.34 27.58 -4.05
C ARG A 52 33.94 27.09 -3.68
N LEU A 53 33.84 26.07 -2.84
CA LEU A 53 32.57 25.52 -2.36
C LEU A 53 31.79 26.54 -1.53
N GLU A 54 32.46 27.32 -0.69
CA GLU A 54 31.81 28.38 0.09
C GLU A 54 31.27 29.50 -0.81
N LYS A 55 32.07 29.96 -1.79
CA LYS A 55 31.60 30.92 -2.80
C LYS A 55 30.42 30.37 -3.61
N GLN A 56 30.43 29.08 -3.93
CA GLN A 56 29.31 28.44 -4.64
C GLN A 56 28.05 28.42 -3.78
N LYS A 57 28.16 28.03 -2.50
CA LYS A 57 27.06 28.04 -1.53
C LYS A 57 26.45 29.43 -1.37
N GLN A 58 27.28 30.48 -1.29
CA GLN A 58 26.82 31.87 -1.21
C GLN A 58 26.02 32.29 -2.45
N ARG A 59 26.50 31.94 -3.66
CA ARG A 59 25.76 32.19 -4.90
C ARG A 59 24.43 31.42 -4.93
N ASP A 60 24.44 30.16 -4.53
CA ASP A 60 23.22 29.33 -4.49
C ASP A 60 22.20 29.88 -3.49
N GLN A 61 22.65 30.36 -2.34
CA GLN A 61 21.80 31.02 -1.35
C GLN A 61 21.20 32.31 -1.92
N SER A 62 22.02 33.18 -2.52
CA SER A 62 21.56 34.41 -3.17
C SER A 62 20.53 34.12 -4.27
N ASN A 63 20.81 33.14 -5.14
CA ASN A 63 19.91 32.71 -6.21
C ASN A 63 18.57 32.20 -5.66
N ARG A 64 18.58 31.44 -4.55
CA ARG A 64 17.35 30.94 -3.90
C ARG A 64 16.55 32.06 -3.23
N SER A 65 17.23 33.03 -2.62
CA SER A 65 16.57 34.18 -1.98
C SER A 65 15.90 35.11 -3.01
N ASN A 66 16.49 35.22 -4.20
CA ASN A 66 15.96 36.04 -5.30
C ASN A 66 15.08 35.25 -6.29
N GLU A 67 14.75 34.00 -5.98
CA GLU A 67 13.95 33.13 -6.83
C GLU A 67 12.48 33.58 -6.86
N THR A 68 11.88 33.70 -8.04
CA THR A 68 10.43 33.93 -8.15
C THR A 68 9.66 32.69 -7.72
N ASN A 69 8.42 32.86 -7.25
CA ASN A 69 7.58 31.72 -6.84
C ASN A 69 7.42 30.67 -7.96
N GLU A 70 7.36 31.09 -9.22
CA GLU A 70 7.25 30.17 -10.35
C GLU A 70 8.52 29.34 -10.55
N LYS A 71 9.69 30.01 -10.55
CA LYS A 71 10.99 29.30 -10.60
C LYS A 71 11.15 28.33 -9.44
N ARG A 72 10.70 28.72 -8.24
CA ARG A 72 10.69 27.86 -7.05
C ARG A 72 9.84 26.61 -7.24
N LYS A 73 8.62 26.75 -7.79
CA LYS A 73 7.75 25.61 -8.10
C LYS A 73 8.40 24.66 -9.09
N ILE A 74 8.91 25.19 -10.21
CA ILE A 74 9.60 24.40 -11.24
C ILE A 74 10.80 23.64 -10.65
N ARG A 75 11.63 24.32 -9.84
CA ARG A 75 12.79 23.70 -9.18
C ARG A 75 12.37 22.57 -8.23
N LEU A 76 11.35 22.79 -7.41
CA LEU A 76 10.85 21.76 -6.48
C LEU A 76 10.22 20.59 -7.22
N GLU A 77 9.50 20.84 -8.32
CA GLU A 77 8.92 19.79 -9.15
C GLU A 77 10.01 18.95 -9.82
N ASN A 78 11.02 19.60 -10.42
CA ASN A 78 12.18 18.91 -10.99
C ASN A 78 12.98 18.11 -9.93
N GLN A 79 13.01 18.56 -8.68
CA GLN A 79 13.63 17.83 -7.57
C GLN A 79 12.78 16.61 -7.17
N ASN A 80 11.46 16.75 -7.12
CA ASN A 80 10.53 15.66 -6.83
C ASN A 80 10.56 14.58 -7.91
N GLN A 81 10.57 14.97 -9.18
CA GLN A 81 10.66 14.04 -10.32
C GLN A 81 11.95 13.22 -10.28
N ARG A 82 13.10 13.88 -10.05
CA ARG A 82 14.38 13.18 -9.86
C ARG A 82 14.34 12.21 -8.67
N THR A 83 13.76 12.64 -7.55
CA THR A 83 13.62 11.79 -6.36
C THR A 83 12.73 10.57 -6.63
N LYS A 84 11.61 10.76 -7.34
CA LYS A 84 10.71 9.66 -7.74
C LYS A 84 11.43 8.70 -8.68
N SER A 85 12.13 9.22 -9.69
CA SER A 85 12.90 8.40 -10.63
C SER A 85 13.96 7.58 -9.90
N ASN A 86 14.74 8.18 -9.00
CA ASN A 86 15.74 7.48 -8.21
C ASN A 86 15.13 6.38 -7.33
N ARG A 87 13.95 6.62 -6.73
CA ARG A 87 13.24 5.62 -5.92
C ARG A 87 12.67 4.46 -6.74
N LEU A 88 12.26 4.71 -7.98
CA LEU A 88 11.76 3.66 -8.88
C LEU A 88 12.87 2.69 -9.30
N HIS A 89 14.10 3.19 -9.42
CA HIS A 89 15.27 2.40 -9.82
C HIS A 89 16.13 1.95 -8.62
N GLU A 90 15.66 2.19 -7.40
CA GLU A 90 16.37 1.84 -6.17
C GLU A 90 16.41 0.31 -6.00
N LYS A 91 17.60 -0.25 -5.75
CA LYS A 91 17.72 -1.68 -5.43
C LYS A 91 17.17 -1.96 -4.04
N ARG A 92 16.79 -3.22 -3.77
CA ARG A 92 16.22 -3.61 -2.46
C ARG A 92 17.13 -3.25 -1.28
N GLU A 93 18.44 -3.49 -1.41
CA GLU A 93 19.43 -3.17 -0.37
C GLU A 93 19.56 -1.66 -0.13
N GLU A 94 19.54 -0.85 -1.20
CA GLU A 94 19.57 0.61 -1.11
C GLU A 94 18.32 1.14 -0.40
N CYS A 95 17.15 0.60 -0.74
CA CYS A 95 15.88 0.93 -0.08
C CYS A 95 15.91 0.60 1.41
N GLN A 96 16.42 -0.58 1.78
CA GLN A 96 16.60 -0.98 3.18
C GLN A 96 17.57 -0.04 3.90
N SER A 97 18.72 0.26 3.30
CA SER A 97 19.70 1.20 3.85
C SER A 97 19.10 2.59 4.07
N ARG A 98 18.33 3.10 3.10
CA ARG A 98 17.64 4.39 3.20
C ARG A 98 16.62 4.41 4.32
N LEU A 99 15.78 3.37 4.44
CA LEU A 99 14.78 3.25 5.50
C LEU A 99 15.43 3.13 6.88
N GLU A 100 16.53 2.39 7.00
CA GLU A 100 17.26 2.26 8.26
C GLU A 100 17.87 3.60 8.69
N LYS A 101 18.55 4.29 7.76
CA LYS A 101 19.05 5.65 8.01
C LYS A 101 17.92 6.63 8.38
N GLN A 102 16.73 6.45 7.81
CA GLN A 102 15.56 7.26 8.18
C GLN A 102 15.10 6.98 9.62
N LYS A 103 14.99 5.71 10.01
CA LYS A 103 14.65 5.35 11.40
C LYS A 103 15.66 5.89 12.41
N GLN A 104 16.95 5.79 12.11
CA GLN A 104 18.02 6.30 12.98
C GLN A 104 17.92 7.82 13.16
N ARG A 105 17.68 8.57 12.07
CA ARG A 105 17.43 10.02 12.16
C ARG A 105 16.18 10.33 12.98
N ASP A 106 15.08 9.62 12.76
CA ASP A 106 13.84 9.83 13.51
C ASP A 106 14.02 9.51 14.99
N GLN A 107 14.79 8.48 15.34
CA GLN A 107 15.13 8.15 16.72
C GLN A 107 15.99 9.24 17.36
N SER A 108 17.06 9.66 16.68
CA SER A 108 17.92 10.74 17.17
C SER A 108 17.14 12.04 17.37
N ASN A 109 16.26 12.40 16.43
CA ASN A 109 15.40 13.57 16.56
C ASN A 109 14.46 13.47 17.75
N ARG A 110 13.89 12.28 18.02
CA ARG A 110 13.01 12.05 19.19
C ARG A 110 13.76 12.11 20.52
N LEU A 111 15.01 11.66 20.57
CA LEU A 111 15.83 11.73 21.78
C LEU A 111 16.23 13.16 22.11
N ASN A 112 16.45 13.98 21.08
CA ASN A 112 16.84 15.39 21.21
C ASN A 112 15.63 16.36 21.21
N GLU A 113 14.40 15.84 21.15
CA GLU A 113 13.17 16.62 21.07
C GLU A 113 12.91 17.36 22.39
N LYS A 114 12.62 18.66 22.33
CA LYS A 114 12.22 19.42 23.52
C LYS A 114 10.81 18.98 23.98
N SER A 115 10.51 19.15 25.27
CA SER A 115 9.19 18.75 25.83
C SER A 115 8.00 19.36 25.08
N GLU A 116 8.08 20.64 24.70
CA GLU A 116 7.03 21.34 23.95
C GLU A 116 6.83 20.78 22.53
N GLU A 117 7.94 20.47 21.84
CA GLU A 117 7.92 19.84 20.52
C GLU A 117 7.29 18.44 20.61
N ARG A 118 7.66 17.66 21.63
CA ARG A 118 7.10 16.34 21.91
C ARG A 118 5.59 16.40 22.14
N GLN A 119 5.13 17.33 22.97
CA GLN A 119 3.70 17.51 23.21
C GLN A 119 2.96 17.91 21.92
N SER A 120 3.54 18.82 21.14
CA SER A 120 2.96 19.26 19.86
C SER A 120 2.84 18.11 18.87
N ARG A 121 3.89 17.28 18.74
CA ARG A 121 3.90 16.09 17.90
C ARG A 121 2.86 15.05 18.35
N LEU A 122 2.74 14.80 19.66
CA LEU A 122 1.75 13.87 20.20
C LEU A 122 0.32 14.37 19.99
N LYS A 123 0.04 15.65 20.26
CA LYS A 123 -1.26 16.27 19.96
C LYS A 123 -1.62 16.14 18.49
N LYS A 124 -0.67 16.39 17.59
CA LYS A 124 -0.87 16.21 16.14
C LYS A 124 -1.20 14.77 15.79
N LYS A 125 -0.43 13.80 16.31
CA LYS A 125 -0.67 12.36 16.08
C LYS A 125 -2.05 11.92 16.57
N ASN A 126 -2.48 12.42 17.74
CA ASN A 126 -3.79 12.09 18.30
C ASN A 126 -4.91 12.65 17.41
N LYS A 127 -4.83 13.92 17.01
CA LYS A 127 -5.78 14.52 16.06
C LYS A 127 -5.87 13.75 14.74
N GLU A 128 -4.73 13.32 14.20
CA GLU A 128 -4.70 12.49 12.99
C GLU A 128 -5.36 11.12 13.21
N SER A 129 -5.17 10.51 14.38
CA SER A 129 -5.83 9.24 14.71
C SER A 129 -7.34 9.39 14.93
N GLU A 130 -7.77 10.47 15.57
CA GLU A 130 -9.19 10.80 15.78
C GLU A 130 -9.88 11.05 14.44
N ALA A 131 -9.26 11.83 13.55
CA ALA A 131 -9.79 12.08 12.21
C ALA A 131 -9.98 10.77 11.43
N LYS A 132 -9.02 9.85 11.49
CA LYS A 132 -9.14 8.52 10.86
C LYS A 132 -10.26 7.68 11.46
N GLN A 133 -10.45 7.73 12.78
CA GLN A 133 -11.55 7.01 13.43
C GLN A 133 -12.91 7.58 13.02
N ILE A 134 -13.04 8.91 12.92
CA ILE A 134 -14.26 9.57 12.45
C ILE A 134 -14.55 9.19 11.01
N GLU A 135 -13.55 9.22 10.13
CA GLU A 135 -13.69 8.80 8.72
C GLU A 135 -14.13 7.34 8.62
N LEU A 136 -13.53 6.44 9.40
CA LEU A 136 -13.92 5.04 9.45
C LEU A 136 -15.37 4.86 9.92
N LYS A 137 -15.77 5.60 10.97
CA LYS A 137 -17.14 5.59 11.49
C LYS A 137 -18.15 6.05 10.44
N GLN A 138 -17.85 7.14 9.74
CA GLN A 138 -18.69 7.63 8.64
C GLN A 138 -18.84 6.62 7.51
N LEU A 139 -17.78 5.88 7.15
CA LEU A 139 -17.84 4.81 6.16
C LEU A 139 -18.74 3.65 6.61
N VAL A 140 -18.64 3.26 7.89
CA VAL A 140 -19.50 2.23 8.49
C VAL A 140 -20.96 2.67 8.50
N ASP A 141 -21.25 3.88 8.98
CA ASP A 141 -22.61 4.43 9.04
C ASP A 141 -23.26 4.55 7.64
N LYS A 142 -22.46 4.88 6.62
CA LYS A 142 -22.91 4.91 5.22
C LYS A 142 -23.19 3.52 4.68
N SER A 143 -22.36 2.53 5.04
CA SER A 143 -22.57 1.12 4.67
C SER A 143 -23.83 0.54 5.32
N THR A 144 -24.06 0.79 6.61
CA THR A 144 -25.23 0.27 7.33
C THR A 144 -26.52 0.90 6.81
N SER A 145 -26.50 2.20 6.50
CA SER A 145 -27.62 2.91 5.88
C SER A 145 -27.99 2.32 4.51
N ASN A 146 -26.97 1.97 3.69
CA ASN A 146 -27.20 1.29 2.41
C ASN A 146 -27.78 -0.12 2.60
N THR A 147 -27.32 -0.89 3.59
CA THR A 147 -27.87 -2.21 3.90
C THR A 147 -29.33 -2.15 4.36
N LEU A 148 -29.68 -1.18 5.22
CA LEU A 148 -31.06 -0.97 5.68
C LEU A 148 -31.99 -0.57 4.54
N ASN A 149 -31.51 0.27 3.61
CA ASN A 149 -32.28 0.64 2.42
C ASN A 149 -32.56 -0.57 1.51
N ILE A 150 -31.54 -1.41 1.27
CA ILE A 150 -31.71 -2.67 0.52
C ILE A 150 -32.69 -3.61 1.23
N GLN A 151 -32.64 -3.73 2.56
CA GLN A 151 -33.59 -4.53 3.33
C GLN A 151 -35.02 -3.99 3.22
N GLN A 152 -35.23 -2.67 3.30
CA GLN A 152 -36.55 -2.05 3.10
C GLN A 152 -37.08 -2.30 1.68
N GLN A 153 -36.27 -2.12 0.65
CA GLN A 153 -36.68 -2.38 -0.74
C GLN A 153 -37.06 -3.86 -0.95
N ASN A 154 -36.32 -4.78 -0.35
CA ASN A 154 -36.65 -6.22 -0.41
C ASN A 154 -37.94 -6.56 0.35
N PHE A 155 -38.22 -5.90 1.49
CA PHE A 155 -39.49 -6.05 2.23
C PHE A 155 -40.68 -5.51 1.43
N SER A 156 -40.53 -4.36 0.78
CA SER A 156 -41.56 -3.79 -0.08
C SER A 156 -41.82 -4.63 -1.34
N ALA A 157 -40.80 -5.32 -1.86
CA ALA A 157 -40.96 -6.27 -2.96
C ALA A 157 -41.75 -7.53 -2.54
N GLN A 158 -41.51 -8.06 -1.33
CA GLN A 158 -42.24 -9.23 -0.82
C GLN A 158 -43.72 -8.96 -0.53
N LEU A 159 -44.08 -7.75 -0.08
CA LEU A 159 -45.49 -7.39 0.18
C LEU A 159 -46.33 -7.22 -1.09
N ASN A 160 -45.70 -7.02 -2.25
CA ASN A 160 -46.40 -6.87 -3.53
C ASN A 160 -46.59 -8.22 -4.27
N GLU A 161 -46.05 -9.33 -3.75
CA GLU A 161 -46.15 -10.66 -4.39
C GLU A 161 -47.15 -11.62 -3.72
N THR A 162 -47.82 -11.23 -2.62
CA THR A 162 -48.87 -12.03 -1.98
C THR A 162 -50.26 -11.45 -2.15
N GLU A 163 -50.82 -11.59 -3.35
CA GLU A 163 -52.26 -11.83 -3.52
C GLU A 163 -52.43 -13.28 -4.00
N PRO A 164 -53.14 -14.11 -3.22
CA PRO A 164 -54.44 -14.53 -3.76
C PRO A 164 -55.56 -14.68 -2.71
N LYS A 165 -56.70 -14.10 -3.06
CA LYS A 165 -58.09 -14.62 -2.92
C LYS A 165 -58.45 -15.42 -1.66
N ALA A 166 -59.18 -14.73 -0.78
CA ALA A 166 -60.45 -15.06 -0.08
C ALA A 166 -60.83 -16.51 0.31
N LEU A 167 -61.58 -16.58 1.44
CA LEU A 167 -62.77 -17.40 1.78
C LEU A 167 -62.67 -18.27 3.07
N TRP A 168 -63.55 -17.94 4.04
CA TRP A 168 -64.05 -18.66 5.26
C TRP A 168 -63.05 -18.91 6.40
N ASP A 169 -63.41 -19.05 7.68
CA ASP A 169 -64.60 -18.79 8.48
C ASP A 169 -64.14 -18.75 9.96
N THR A 170 -64.96 -18.18 10.82
CA THR A 170 -64.95 -18.12 12.29
C THR A 170 -64.29 -19.29 13.07
N HIS A 171 -63.46 -18.95 14.07
CA HIS A 171 -63.68 -19.36 15.47
C HIS A 171 -62.75 -18.62 16.46
N ASP A 172 -63.33 -18.33 17.63
CA ASP A 172 -62.75 -17.81 18.89
C ASP A 172 -61.34 -18.27 19.26
N MET A 173 -60.63 -17.41 20.01
CA MET A 173 -60.14 -17.70 21.37
C MET A 173 -59.40 -16.49 21.99
N HIS A 174 -60.01 -15.96 23.06
CA HIS A 174 -59.51 -15.23 24.25
C HIS A 174 -58.21 -14.41 24.30
N ASP A 175 -58.40 -13.15 24.73
CA ASP A 175 -57.74 -12.40 25.83
C ASP A 175 -56.29 -12.70 26.22
N PHE A 176 -55.43 -11.68 26.09
CA PHE A 176 -54.72 -11.09 27.23
C PHE A 176 -54.24 -9.67 26.84
N THR A 177 -55.03 -8.67 27.24
CA THR A 177 -54.55 -7.31 27.43
C THR A 177 -53.70 -7.27 28.71
N ASN A 178 -52.52 -6.65 28.65
CA ASN A 178 -52.06 -5.71 29.67
C ASN A 178 -50.80 -4.99 29.20
N ASN A 179 -50.99 -3.68 29.06
CA ASN A 179 -49.98 -2.67 28.81
C ASN A 179 -49.75 -1.94 30.15
N GLU A 180 -48.60 -1.28 30.27
CA GLU A 180 -48.16 -0.39 31.37
C GLU A 180 -47.56 -1.07 32.62
N ASP A 181 -46.27 -0.84 32.86
CA ASP A 181 -45.90 0.22 33.80
C ASP A 181 -44.42 0.62 33.70
N ILE A 182 -44.19 1.89 33.39
CA ILE A 182 -42.89 2.58 33.40
C ILE A 182 -42.73 3.16 34.80
N THR A 183 -41.81 2.62 35.61
CA THR A 183 -41.40 3.29 36.85
C THR A 183 -39.92 3.59 36.87
N THR A 184 -39.69 4.91 36.86
CA THR A 184 -38.47 5.66 37.08
C THR A 184 -37.77 5.29 38.39
N LYS A 185 -36.51 4.88 38.31
CA LYS A 185 -35.57 4.90 39.45
C LYS A 185 -34.34 5.76 39.14
N LYS A 186 -34.40 6.96 39.73
CA LYS A 186 -33.35 7.78 40.34
C LYS A 186 -31.91 7.63 39.82
N GLN A 187 -31.46 8.73 39.21
CA GLN A 187 -30.09 9.22 39.21
C GLN A 187 -29.42 9.02 40.59
N SER A 188 -28.32 8.28 40.59
CA SER A 188 -27.28 8.39 41.62
C SER A 188 -25.93 8.41 40.91
N SER A 189 -25.22 9.52 41.11
CA SER A 189 -23.76 9.65 41.08
C SER A 189 -22.99 8.95 39.94
N ILE A 190 -22.67 9.72 38.89
CA ILE A 190 -21.63 9.40 37.90
C ILE A 190 -20.27 9.54 38.61
N SER A 191 -19.92 8.54 39.42
CA SER A 191 -18.52 8.21 39.69
C SER A 191 -18.04 7.40 38.50
N SER A 192 -16.85 7.72 37.99
CA SER A 192 -16.22 7.10 36.82
C SER A 192 -16.12 5.57 36.98
N LEU A 193 -17.16 4.86 36.56
CA LEU A 193 -17.12 3.41 36.40
C LEU A 193 -16.35 3.13 35.12
N TRP A 194 -15.08 2.81 35.27
CA TRP A 194 -14.36 2.11 34.22
C TRP A 194 -15.19 0.88 33.82
N PRO A 195 -15.37 0.62 32.51
CA PRO A 195 -16.07 -0.58 32.08
C PRO A 195 -15.40 -1.80 32.69
N GLU A 196 -16.21 -2.72 33.21
CA GLU A 196 -15.72 -3.92 33.88
C GLU A 196 -14.68 -4.64 33.00
N SER A 197 -13.66 -5.17 33.67
CA SER A 197 -12.60 -5.89 32.97
C SER A 197 -13.22 -7.04 32.17
N ILE A 198 -13.06 -7.00 30.85
CA ILE A 198 -13.50 -8.07 29.96
C ILE A 198 -12.96 -9.40 30.49
N SER A 199 -13.86 -10.38 30.64
CA SER A 199 -13.52 -11.69 31.17
C SER A 199 -12.41 -12.34 30.34
N ARG A 200 -11.53 -13.08 31.01
CA ARG A 200 -10.39 -13.74 30.38
C ARG A 200 -10.83 -14.67 29.25
N ASN A 201 -11.91 -15.43 29.48
CA ASN A 201 -12.46 -16.36 28.49
C ASN A 201 -12.89 -15.64 27.20
N LEU A 202 -13.53 -14.47 27.30
CA LEU A 202 -13.93 -13.71 26.12
C LEU A 202 -12.73 -13.19 25.32
N LYS A 203 -11.64 -12.82 26.01
CA LYS A 203 -10.39 -12.40 25.36
C LYS A 203 -9.74 -13.57 24.63
N GLU A 204 -9.69 -14.74 25.27
CA GLU A 204 -9.14 -15.97 24.70
C GLU A 204 -9.94 -16.43 23.47
N ASP A 205 -11.28 -16.44 23.56
CA ASP A 205 -12.16 -16.76 22.43
C ASP A 205 -11.99 -15.77 21.26
N CYS A 206 -11.91 -14.47 21.54
CA CYS A 206 -11.69 -13.45 20.52
C CYS A 206 -10.33 -13.62 19.84
N LEU A 207 -9.29 -13.89 20.62
CA LEU A 207 -7.94 -14.12 20.11
C LEU A 207 -7.87 -15.39 19.27
N GLN A 208 -8.49 -16.47 19.71
CA GLN A 208 -8.54 -17.73 18.96
C GLN A 208 -9.27 -17.56 17.63
N LYS A 209 -10.43 -16.87 17.62
CA LYS A 209 -11.15 -16.52 16.39
C LYS A 209 -10.32 -15.63 15.46
N PHE A 210 -9.56 -14.69 16.02
CA PHE A 210 -8.66 -13.84 15.23
C PHE A 210 -7.53 -14.65 14.61
N LEU A 211 -6.84 -15.49 15.39
CA LEU A 211 -5.77 -16.36 14.92
C LEU A 211 -6.26 -17.35 13.86
N GLN A 212 -7.48 -17.89 14.02
CA GLN A 212 -8.10 -18.75 13.02
C GLN A 212 -8.35 -18.01 11.70
N LYS A 213 -8.88 -16.78 11.76
CA LYS A 213 -9.10 -15.92 10.58
C LYS A 213 -7.81 -15.48 9.89
N MET A 214 -6.74 -15.30 10.67
CA MET A 214 -5.42 -14.88 10.18
C MET A 214 -4.50 -16.06 9.87
N SER A 215 -4.96 -17.30 10.03
CA SER A 215 -4.19 -18.48 9.69
C SER A 215 -3.89 -18.50 8.19
N MET A 216 -2.72 -19.00 7.81
CA MET A 216 -2.34 -19.15 6.40
C MET A 216 -3.33 -20.03 5.61
N ALA A 217 -4.03 -20.94 6.28
CA ALA A 217 -5.11 -21.72 5.68
C ALA A 217 -6.31 -20.85 5.29
N ALA A 218 -6.72 -19.92 6.16
CA ALA A 218 -7.84 -19.00 5.91
C ALA A 218 -7.51 -17.92 4.87
N LEU A 219 -6.26 -17.46 4.84
CA LEU A 219 -5.77 -16.43 3.92
C LEU A 219 -5.22 -17.00 2.60
N SER A 220 -5.20 -18.33 2.45
CA SER A 220 -4.76 -18.93 1.19
C SER A 220 -5.67 -18.47 0.04
N GLU A 221 -5.04 -18.03 -1.05
CA GLU A 221 -5.72 -17.75 -2.31
C GLU A 221 -5.42 -18.91 -3.26
N ALA A 222 -6.46 -19.52 -3.80
CA ALA A 222 -6.29 -20.44 -4.92
C ALA A 222 -6.51 -19.67 -6.22
N THR A 223 -5.65 -19.95 -7.20
CA THR A 223 -5.81 -19.43 -8.56
C THR A 223 -6.46 -20.50 -9.41
N CYS A 224 -7.56 -20.17 -10.08
CA CYS A 224 -8.18 -21.09 -11.04
C CYS A 224 -7.23 -21.31 -12.22
N ALA A 225 -6.81 -22.55 -12.47
CA ALA A 225 -5.90 -22.87 -13.57
C ALA A 225 -6.51 -22.58 -14.97
N VAL A 226 -7.83 -22.53 -15.09
CA VAL A 226 -8.54 -22.33 -16.37
C VAL A 226 -8.72 -20.84 -16.69
N CYS A 227 -9.22 -20.05 -15.73
CA CYS A 227 -9.54 -18.64 -15.96
C CYS A 227 -8.58 -17.65 -15.27
N ASN A 228 -7.55 -18.16 -14.56
CA ASN A 228 -6.56 -17.38 -13.82
C ASN A 228 -7.15 -16.41 -12.77
N VAL A 229 -8.40 -16.63 -12.36
CA VAL A 229 -9.06 -15.84 -11.31
C VAL A 229 -8.59 -16.33 -9.95
N ARG A 230 -8.15 -15.39 -9.10
CA ARG A 230 -7.78 -15.65 -7.71
C ARG A 230 -9.01 -15.60 -6.82
N THR A 231 -9.20 -16.62 -6.00
CA THR A 231 -10.31 -16.69 -5.05
C THR A 231 -9.83 -17.20 -3.71
N GLN A 232 -10.41 -16.69 -2.62
CA GLN A 232 -10.14 -17.19 -1.28
C GLN A 232 -10.58 -18.65 -1.18
N THR A 233 -9.71 -19.50 -0.66
CA THR A 233 -9.92 -20.97 -0.63
C THR A 233 -11.19 -21.35 0.13
N GLN A 234 -11.60 -20.54 1.11
CA GLN A 234 -12.83 -20.73 1.89
C GLN A 234 -14.13 -20.62 1.07
N LYS A 235 -14.09 -19.94 -0.08
CA LYS A 235 -15.28 -19.73 -0.95
C LYS A 235 -15.36 -20.72 -2.10
N LEU A 236 -14.38 -21.62 -2.22
CA LEU A 236 -14.35 -22.63 -3.28
C LEU A 236 -15.28 -23.79 -2.90
N LYS A 237 -16.48 -23.79 -3.50
CA LYS A 237 -17.27 -25.02 -3.57
C LYS A 237 -16.57 -25.96 -4.56
N LYS A 238 -16.03 -27.08 -4.07
CA LYS A 238 -15.50 -28.14 -4.92
C LYS A 238 -16.65 -28.67 -5.78
N LEU A 239 -16.66 -28.31 -7.05
CA LEU A 239 -17.59 -28.87 -8.02
C LEU A 239 -16.95 -30.13 -8.62
N PRO A 240 -17.58 -31.31 -8.48
CA PRO A 240 -17.08 -32.50 -9.16
C PRO A 240 -17.13 -32.25 -10.66
N VAL A 241 -16.05 -32.64 -11.33
CA VAL A 241 -15.82 -32.44 -12.77
C VAL A 241 -16.99 -32.96 -13.62
N ALA A 242 -17.65 -34.04 -13.18
CA ALA A 242 -18.84 -34.60 -13.81
C ALA A 242 -20.08 -33.69 -13.85
N LYS A 243 -20.11 -32.60 -13.06
CA LYS A 243 -21.23 -31.62 -13.03
C LYS A 243 -21.01 -30.41 -13.93
N ILE A 244 -19.89 -30.33 -14.65
CA ILE A 244 -19.62 -29.23 -15.58
C ILE A 244 -20.38 -29.52 -16.89
N PRO A 245 -21.37 -28.69 -17.28
CA PRO A 245 -22.07 -28.86 -18.55
C PRO A 245 -21.08 -28.77 -19.73
N HIS A 246 -21.24 -29.64 -20.73
CA HIS A 246 -20.38 -29.69 -21.93
C HIS A 246 -18.89 -29.93 -21.66
N ILE A 247 -18.56 -30.74 -20.65
CA ILE A 247 -17.17 -31.14 -20.37
C ILE A 247 -16.44 -31.73 -21.58
N ASP A 248 -17.17 -32.36 -22.50
CA ASP A 248 -16.62 -32.96 -23.73
C ASP A 248 -16.00 -31.93 -24.68
N LEU A 249 -16.34 -30.65 -24.53
CA LEU A 249 -15.73 -29.53 -25.27
C LEU A 249 -14.40 -29.07 -24.64
N LEU A 250 -14.19 -29.34 -23.36
CA LEU A 250 -12.91 -29.09 -22.67
C LEU A 250 -11.96 -30.26 -22.94
N LYS A 251 -11.53 -30.42 -24.20
CA LYS A 251 -10.44 -31.35 -24.53
C LYS A 251 -9.14 -30.83 -23.91
N VAL A 252 -8.79 -31.37 -22.76
CA VAL A 252 -7.46 -31.16 -22.16
C VAL A 252 -6.44 -31.78 -23.11
N PRO A 253 -5.51 -30.98 -23.68
CA PRO A 253 -4.42 -31.50 -24.51
C PRO A 253 -3.67 -32.60 -23.76
N ASP A 254 -3.29 -33.68 -24.42
CA ASP A 254 -2.71 -34.86 -23.76
C ASP A 254 -1.44 -34.53 -22.96
N ALA A 255 -0.68 -33.51 -23.39
CA ALA A 255 0.48 -32.99 -22.67
C ALA A 255 0.16 -32.43 -21.26
N LEU A 256 -1.08 -32.00 -21.01
CA LEU A 256 -1.52 -31.49 -19.70
C LEU A 256 -2.13 -32.58 -18.80
N LYS A 257 -2.50 -33.74 -19.35
CA LYS A 257 -3.08 -34.85 -18.56
C LYS A 257 -2.06 -35.43 -17.58
N ASP A 258 -0.79 -35.52 -17.98
CA ASP A 258 0.29 -36.06 -17.15
C ASP A 258 0.65 -35.11 -15.99
N PHE A 259 0.54 -33.79 -16.22
CA PHE A 259 0.73 -32.76 -15.20
C PHE A 259 -0.40 -32.71 -14.16
N ILE A 260 -1.65 -32.94 -14.57
CA ILE A 260 -2.80 -32.96 -13.66
C ILE A 260 -2.76 -34.19 -12.74
N LYS A 261 -2.35 -35.36 -13.26
CA LYS A 261 -2.18 -36.57 -12.46
C LYS A 261 -1.12 -36.39 -11.36
N THR A 262 0.03 -35.81 -11.69
CA THR A 262 1.11 -35.55 -10.72
C THR A 262 0.69 -34.55 -9.63
N SER A 263 -0.08 -33.53 -10.00
CA SER A 263 -0.55 -32.49 -9.07
C SER A 263 -1.59 -32.98 -8.06
N GLN A 264 -2.38 -34.02 -8.39
CA GLN A 264 -3.35 -34.61 -7.46
C GLN A 264 -2.69 -35.51 -6.40
N THR A 265 -1.57 -36.16 -6.72
CA THR A 265 -0.79 -36.98 -5.77
C THR A 265 0.03 -36.16 -4.77
N SER A 266 0.34 -34.90 -5.08
CA SER A 266 1.11 -34.00 -4.19
C SER A 266 0.24 -33.19 -3.21
N ALA A 267 -1.09 -33.37 -3.22
CA ALA A 267 -1.95 -32.84 -2.17
C ALA A 267 -1.79 -33.71 -0.92
N VAL A 268 -0.73 -33.44 -0.16
CA VAL A 268 -0.48 -33.99 1.17
C VAL A 268 -1.77 -33.85 1.99
N GLN A 269 -2.36 -34.99 2.33
CA GLN A 269 -3.38 -35.06 3.39
C GLN A 269 -2.67 -34.62 4.67
N TYR A 270 -2.91 -33.37 5.09
CA TYR A 270 -2.58 -32.98 6.46
C TYR A 270 -3.56 -33.71 7.36
N ALA A 271 -3.11 -34.84 7.92
CA ALA A 271 -3.74 -35.40 9.10
C ALA A 271 -3.62 -34.37 10.23
N ASP A 272 -4.73 -34.16 10.91
CA ASP A 272 -4.92 -33.21 12.00
C ASP A 272 -4.14 -33.71 13.23
N GLU A 273 -2.83 -33.40 13.30
CA GLU A 273 -2.03 -33.66 14.50
C GLU A 273 -2.20 -32.51 15.49
N HIS A 274 -2.94 -32.80 16.57
CA HIS A 274 -3.07 -31.95 17.73
C HIS A 274 -1.70 -31.58 18.34
N ILE A 275 -1.36 -30.29 18.33
CA ILE A 275 -0.21 -29.76 19.07
C ILE A 275 -0.60 -29.68 20.55
N GLY A 276 -0.15 -30.66 21.34
CA GLY A 276 -0.09 -30.56 22.80
C GLY A 276 1.10 -29.69 23.21
N ILE A 277 0.83 -28.54 23.82
CA ILE A 277 1.88 -27.72 24.43
C ILE A 277 2.13 -28.29 25.83
N SER A 278 3.27 -28.95 26.02
CA SER A 278 3.80 -29.29 27.34
C SER A 278 4.56 -28.08 27.87
N GLU A 279 4.08 -27.52 28.98
CA GLU A 279 4.85 -26.59 29.80
C GLU A 279 5.98 -27.38 30.47
N ASN A 280 7.24 -27.01 30.18
CA ASN A 280 8.31 -26.99 31.17
C ASN A 280 9.54 -26.25 30.61
N GLU A 281 10.08 -25.43 31.48
CA GLU A 281 11.22 -24.52 31.31
C GLU A 281 12.49 -25.24 30.81
N SER A 282 13.24 -24.61 29.91
CA SER A 282 14.65 -24.22 30.10
C SER A 282 15.44 -24.06 28.78
N VAL A 283 16.03 -22.87 28.62
CA VAL A 283 17.27 -22.54 27.90
C VAL A 283 17.41 -23.05 26.45
N ILE A 284 17.07 -22.19 25.47
CA ILE A 284 17.53 -22.37 24.08
C ILE A 284 18.93 -21.75 23.95
N GLN A 285 19.98 -22.57 24.03
CA GLN A 285 21.30 -22.25 23.49
C GLN A 285 21.26 -22.41 21.96
N MET A 286 21.55 -21.35 21.22
CA MET A 286 21.81 -21.45 19.78
C MET A 286 23.24 -21.91 19.54
N THR A 287 23.43 -23.17 19.14
CA THR A 287 24.66 -23.65 18.53
C THR A 287 24.64 -23.37 17.02
N ARG A 288 25.64 -22.64 16.52
CA ARG A 288 25.87 -22.43 15.08
C ARG A 288 26.42 -23.71 14.45
N PRO A 289 25.96 -24.11 13.25
CA PRO A 289 26.64 -25.13 12.48
C PRO A 289 27.91 -24.56 11.83
N THR A 290 29.03 -25.19 12.14
CA THR A 290 30.33 -25.02 11.48
C THR A 290 30.24 -25.55 10.05
N GLN A 291 30.57 -24.74 9.05
CA GLN A 291 30.75 -25.21 7.68
C GLN A 291 32.09 -25.95 7.58
N SER A 292 32.02 -27.23 7.23
CA SER A 292 33.15 -28.05 6.83
C SER A 292 33.51 -27.72 5.39
N SER A 293 34.76 -27.33 5.17
CA SER A 293 35.39 -27.17 3.86
C SER A 293 35.80 -28.54 3.31
N LEU A 294 35.34 -28.84 2.09
CA LEU A 294 36.02 -29.64 1.08
C LEU A 294 35.70 -29.03 -0.30
#